data_AF-A0A8C6S4W6-F1
#
_entry.id   AF-A0A8C6S4W6-F1
#
_cell.length_a   1.000
_cell.length_b   1.000
_cell.length_c   1.000
_cell.angle_alpha   90.00
_cell.angle_beta   90.00
_cell.angle_gamma   90.00
#
_symmetry.space_group_name_H-M   'P 1'
#
loop_
_entity.id
_entity.type
_entity.pdbx_description
1 polymer ?
#
loop_
_entity_poly.entity_id
_entity_poly.type
_entity_poly.pdbx_seq_one_letter_code
_entity_poly.pdbx_strand_id
1 'polypeptide(L)'
;MDSREPSQYPSATDVDLSRSMDEDAMVDGPLISPDALHSVIRREFQSLPTYWHSVLLSMVHVVYVVLSILVAILCILEENNVEQCNNILQPVGGVGAIVFSKVFLWGLVLLFTVCVKYHHRQARSRGYLKFYRQTHEVIHLPLVLHSGGNTLLLWVVVSKIPEGLRTYLVLTILGVELLVALPCLVYYTVKVVQFNRERAAPDVSHDEHVHNFSVSSLPTETGFREGSSLEEVVDKQADLIEYLKQHNTLLSRRLLNLTAQH
;
A
#
# COMPACT_ATOMS: atom_id res chain seq x y z
N MET A 1 16.14 -67.68 69.91
CA MET A 1 17.17 -66.64 69.95
C MET A 1 16.97 -65.72 68.76
N ASP A 2 17.31 -64.47 68.97
CA ASP A 2 16.75 -63.24 68.42
C ASP A 2 17.29 -62.81 67.03
N SER A 3 16.51 -61.94 66.36
CA SER A 3 16.92 -60.75 65.57
C SER A 3 17.58 -60.86 64.16
N ARG A 4 16.86 -60.39 63.12
CA ARG A 4 17.12 -59.19 62.24
C ARG A 4 16.58 -59.33 60.80
N GLU A 5 15.72 -58.39 60.40
CA GLU A 5 15.29 -58.01 59.02
C GLU A 5 16.42 -57.28 58.22
N PRO A 6 16.22 -56.75 56.99
CA PRO A 6 15.61 -57.32 55.75
C PRO A 6 16.47 -56.99 54.48
N SER A 7 16.07 -57.46 53.29
CA SER A 7 16.41 -56.76 52.02
C SER A 7 15.29 -56.83 50.98
N GLN A 8 14.90 -55.63 50.56
CA GLN A 8 13.96 -55.27 49.49
C GLN A 8 14.34 -55.84 48.12
N TYR A 9 13.35 -56.27 47.34
CA TYR A 9 13.02 -55.78 45.99
C TYR A 9 11.67 -56.40 45.56
N PRO A 10 10.59 -55.63 45.33
CA PRO A 10 9.41 -56.15 44.64
C PRO A 10 9.54 -55.91 43.13
N SER A 11 9.40 -56.97 42.34
CA SER A 11 9.25 -56.89 40.88
C SER A 11 7.78 -56.69 40.53
N ALA A 12 7.57 -55.70 39.67
CA ALA A 12 6.38 -55.18 39.03
C ALA A 12 5.10 -56.04 39.05
N THR A 13 4.05 -55.39 39.53
CA THR A 13 2.63 -55.75 39.51
C THR A 13 2.07 -55.77 38.08
N ASP A 14 1.25 -56.79 37.81
CA ASP A 14 0.20 -56.83 36.79
C ASP A 14 -0.54 -55.49 36.73
N VAL A 15 -0.53 -54.82 35.57
CA VAL A 15 -1.39 -53.67 35.29
C VAL A 15 -2.43 -54.12 34.29
N ASP A 16 -3.63 -54.29 34.85
CA ASP A 16 -4.87 -54.72 34.23
C ASP A 16 -5.23 -53.86 33.00
N LEU A 17 -5.33 -54.54 31.87
CA LEU A 17 -5.81 -54.06 30.58
C LEU A 17 -7.35 -53.99 30.63
N SER A 18 -7.96 -53.03 31.35
CA SER A 18 -9.41 -52.78 31.31
C SER A 18 -9.84 -51.53 32.10
N ARG A 19 -9.69 -50.33 31.53
CA ARG A 19 -10.57 -49.18 31.88
C ARG A 19 -10.60 -48.14 30.76
N SER A 20 -11.28 -48.52 29.69
CA SER A 20 -11.80 -47.62 28.66
C SER A 20 -13.13 -47.06 29.15
N MET A 21 -13.42 -45.80 28.82
CA MET A 21 -14.64 -45.04 29.08
C MET A 21 -14.73 -44.37 30.45
N ASP A 22 -14.04 -43.25 30.61
CA ASP A 22 -14.56 -42.14 31.42
C ASP A 22 -14.75 -40.93 30.47
N GLU A 23 -15.91 -40.30 30.62
CA GLU A 23 -16.61 -39.49 29.65
C GLU A 23 -16.03 -38.07 29.53
N ASP A 24 -15.55 -37.71 28.33
CA ASP A 24 -15.36 -36.30 27.96
C ASP A 24 -16.75 -35.68 27.74
N ALA A 25 -17.29 -35.11 28.82
CA ALA A 25 -18.46 -34.24 28.78
C ALA A 25 -18.15 -33.04 27.88
N MET A 26 -18.64 -33.13 26.65
CA MET A 26 -18.66 -32.08 25.63
C MET A 26 -19.23 -30.81 26.26
N VAL A 27 -18.37 -29.85 26.57
CA VAL A 27 -18.77 -28.51 27.01
C VAL A 27 -19.37 -27.83 25.78
N ASP A 28 -20.69 -27.94 25.64
CA ASP A 28 -21.51 -27.09 24.77
C ASP A 28 -21.49 -25.66 25.34
N GLY A 29 -20.33 -24.99 25.22
CA GLY A 29 -20.27 -23.54 25.30
C GLY A 29 -21.14 -22.96 24.18
N PRO A 30 -21.80 -21.81 24.37
CA PRO A 30 -22.68 -21.25 23.34
C PRO A 30 -21.88 -21.08 22.05
N LEU A 31 -22.17 -21.96 21.08
CA LEU A 31 -21.55 -21.93 19.75
C LEU A 31 -21.86 -20.56 19.17
N ILE A 32 -20.83 -19.71 19.11
CA ILE A 32 -20.89 -18.47 18.35
C ILE A 32 -21.35 -18.88 16.97
N SER A 33 -22.55 -18.43 16.59
CA SER A 33 -23.17 -18.81 15.32
C SER A 33 -22.14 -18.66 14.21
N PRO A 34 -21.99 -19.65 13.31
CA PRO A 34 -21.08 -19.54 12.18
C PRO A 34 -21.38 -18.28 11.36
N ASP A 35 -22.62 -17.79 11.37
CA ASP A 35 -22.98 -16.51 10.73
C ASP A 35 -22.39 -15.29 11.47
N ALA A 36 -22.35 -15.32 12.81
CA ALA A 36 -21.72 -14.27 13.60
C ALA A 36 -20.20 -14.26 13.39
N LEU A 37 -19.56 -15.43 13.38
CA LEU A 37 -18.12 -15.56 13.12
C LEU A 37 -17.77 -15.20 11.67
N HIS A 38 -18.55 -15.66 10.69
CA HIS A 38 -18.39 -15.28 9.29
C HIS A 38 -18.65 -13.80 9.05
N SER A 39 -19.56 -13.16 9.80
CA SER A 39 -19.77 -11.71 9.70
C SER A 39 -18.58 -10.91 10.24
N VAL A 40 -17.90 -11.41 11.27
CA VAL A 40 -16.68 -10.81 11.83
C VAL A 40 -15.47 -11.04 10.91
N ILE A 41 -15.38 -12.21 10.27
CA ILE A 41 -14.31 -12.57 9.32
C ILE A 41 -14.51 -11.88 7.95
N ARG A 42 -15.76 -11.67 7.52
CA ARG A 42 -16.11 -10.89 6.34
C ARG A 42 -15.95 -9.42 6.67
N ARG A 43 -14.69 -8.97 6.80
CA ARG A 43 -14.34 -7.55 6.89
C ARG A 43 -15.06 -6.82 5.76
N GLU A 44 -16.09 -6.07 6.14
CA GLU A 44 -16.94 -5.31 5.24
C GLU A 44 -16.05 -4.44 4.34
N PHE A 45 -16.28 -4.51 3.04
CA PHE A 45 -15.46 -3.80 2.06
C PHE A 45 -15.49 -2.30 2.35
N GLN A 46 -14.35 -1.73 2.74
CA GLN A 46 -14.21 -0.30 2.95
C GLN A 46 -13.53 0.33 1.74
N SER A 47 -14.27 1.17 1.03
CA SER A 47 -13.74 1.97 -0.09
C SER A 47 -12.64 2.91 0.39
N LEU A 48 -11.59 3.11 -0.43
CA LEU A 48 -10.62 4.15 -0.17
C LEU A 48 -11.18 5.50 -0.61
N PRO A 49 -11.38 6.48 0.30
CA PRO A 49 -11.92 7.80 -0.05
C PRO A 49 -10.89 8.70 -0.77
N THR A 50 -9.68 8.20 -1.00
CA THR A 50 -8.55 8.98 -1.53
C THR A 50 -8.74 9.49 -2.96
N TYR A 51 -9.71 8.94 -3.72
CA TYR A 51 -9.99 9.40 -5.08
C TYR A 51 -10.55 10.83 -5.11
N TRP A 52 -11.43 11.20 -4.17
CA TRP A 52 -11.98 12.57 -4.08
C TRP A 52 -10.88 13.59 -3.83
N HIS A 53 -9.96 13.27 -2.91
CA HIS A 53 -8.81 14.12 -2.63
C HIS A 53 -7.87 14.26 -3.84
N SER A 54 -7.68 13.19 -4.62
CA SER A 54 -6.87 13.21 -5.84
C SER A 54 -7.48 14.10 -6.94
N VAL A 55 -8.80 14.02 -7.14
CA VAL A 55 -9.53 14.88 -8.10
C VAL A 55 -9.46 16.35 -7.66
N LEU A 56 -9.72 16.63 -6.37
CA LEU A 56 -9.62 17.97 -5.82
C LEU A 56 -8.21 18.55 -6.01
N LEU A 57 -7.17 17.78 -5.67
CA LEU A 57 -5.77 18.21 -5.84
C LEU A 57 -5.44 18.49 -7.30
N SER A 58 -5.94 17.67 -8.23
CA SER A 58 -5.75 17.87 -9.67
C SER A 58 -6.40 19.17 -10.14
N MET A 59 -7.63 19.47 -9.69
CA MET A 59 -8.29 20.74 -10.01
C MET A 59 -7.54 21.94 -9.45
N VAL A 60 -7.12 21.88 -8.18
CA VAL A 60 -6.34 22.94 -7.54
C VAL A 60 -5.03 23.19 -8.29
N HIS A 61 -4.35 22.15 -8.75
CA HIS A 61 -3.12 22.28 -9.54
C HIS A 61 -3.38 22.99 -10.89
N VAL A 62 -4.44 22.60 -11.62
CA VAL A 62 -4.82 23.26 -12.88
C VAL A 62 -5.13 24.75 -12.64
N VAL A 63 -5.95 25.06 -11.63
CA VAL A 63 -6.30 26.43 -11.27
C VAL A 63 -5.06 27.24 -10.92
N TYR A 64 -4.14 26.68 -10.14
CA TYR A 64 -2.87 27.33 -9.80
C TYR A 64 -2.04 27.70 -11.05
N VAL A 65 -1.91 26.78 -12.01
CA VAL A 65 -1.12 27.06 -13.23
C VAL A 65 -1.82 28.11 -14.10
N VAL A 66 -3.13 28.04 -14.26
CA VAL A 66 -3.91 29.04 -14.99
C VAL A 66 -3.75 30.43 -14.35
N LEU A 67 -3.92 30.53 -13.03
CA LEU A 67 -3.71 31.79 -12.31
C LEU A 67 -2.27 32.29 -12.43
N SER A 68 -1.27 31.40 -12.40
CA SER A 68 0.13 31.77 -12.58
C SER A 68 0.42 32.34 -13.97
N ILE A 69 -0.19 31.77 -15.01
CA ILE A 69 -0.11 32.29 -16.39
C ILE A 69 -0.77 33.67 -16.47
N LEU A 70 -1.95 33.84 -15.88
CA LEU A 70 -2.65 35.13 -15.86
C LEU A 70 -1.83 36.22 -15.16
N VAL A 71 -1.24 35.91 -14.00
CA VAL A 71 -0.34 36.83 -13.29
C VAL A 71 0.89 37.16 -14.14
N ALA A 72 1.50 36.16 -14.79
CA ALA A 72 2.68 36.41 -15.61
C ALA A 72 2.39 37.29 -16.84
N ILE A 73 1.24 37.10 -17.49
CA ILE A 73 0.83 37.93 -18.65
C ILE A 73 0.50 39.34 -18.17
N LEU A 74 -0.42 39.48 -17.21
CA LEU A 74 -0.98 40.78 -16.82
C LEU A 74 -0.03 41.63 -15.98
N CYS A 75 0.84 41.01 -15.17
CA CYS A 75 1.65 41.74 -14.19
C CYS A 75 3.13 41.85 -14.56
N ILE A 76 3.61 41.08 -15.55
CA ILE A 76 5.04 41.02 -15.90
C ILE A 76 5.25 41.31 -17.38
N LEU A 77 4.44 40.74 -18.28
CA LEU A 77 4.61 40.91 -19.72
C LEU A 77 3.87 42.14 -20.27
N GLU A 78 2.75 42.52 -19.68
CA GLU A 78 1.95 43.67 -20.12
C GLU A 78 2.28 44.93 -19.30
N GLU A 79 3.12 45.80 -19.86
CA GLU A 79 3.64 47.02 -19.22
C GLU A 79 2.55 48.00 -18.73
N ASN A 80 1.37 47.97 -19.36
CA ASN A 80 0.28 48.91 -19.10
C ASN A 80 -0.47 48.65 -17.78
N ASN A 81 -0.40 47.41 -17.25
CA ASN A 81 -1.15 46.97 -16.06
C ASN A 81 -0.27 46.78 -14.81
N VAL A 82 1.02 47.12 -14.91
CA VAL A 82 2.01 46.91 -13.84
C VAL A 82 1.67 47.68 -12.57
N GLU A 83 1.16 48.91 -12.68
CA GLU A 83 0.79 49.73 -11.51
C GLU A 83 -0.39 49.15 -10.74
N GLN A 84 -1.42 48.66 -11.45
CA GLN A 84 -2.58 48.00 -10.86
C GLN A 84 -2.18 46.70 -10.18
N CYS A 85 -1.32 45.90 -10.82
CA CYS A 85 -0.87 44.65 -10.22
C CYS A 85 0.05 44.89 -9.02
N ASN A 86 0.90 45.91 -9.06
CA ASN A 86 1.70 46.32 -7.91
C ASN A 86 0.82 46.75 -6.74
N ASN A 87 -0.34 47.39 -6.97
CA ASN A 87 -1.27 47.74 -5.89
C ASN A 87 -1.92 46.50 -5.21
N ILE A 88 -2.13 45.41 -5.95
CA ILE A 88 -2.74 44.17 -5.44
C ILE A 88 -1.69 43.24 -4.81
N LEU A 89 -0.49 43.14 -5.40
CA LEU A 89 0.61 42.25 -5.01
C LEU A 89 1.71 42.96 -4.20
N GLN A 90 1.41 44.13 -3.61
CA GLN A 90 2.34 45.09 -2.99
C GLN A 90 3.50 44.51 -2.16
N PRO A 91 3.38 43.41 -1.39
CA PRO A 91 4.51 42.92 -0.60
C PRO A 91 5.45 41.96 -1.35
N VAL A 92 5.02 41.37 -2.47
CA VAL A 92 5.61 40.10 -2.96
C VAL A 92 5.98 40.14 -4.46
N GLY A 93 5.34 41.00 -5.25
CA GLY A 93 5.53 41.08 -6.70
C GLY A 93 5.02 39.84 -7.46
N GLY A 94 4.89 39.94 -8.79
CA GLY A 94 4.30 38.89 -9.63
C GLY A 94 4.99 37.52 -9.50
N VAL A 95 6.31 37.48 -9.72
CA VAL A 95 7.11 36.24 -9.61
C VAL A 95 7.07 35.68 -8.18
N GLY A 96 7.17 36.55 -7.17
CA GLY A 96 7.10 36.11 -5.78
C GLY A 96 5.75 35.47 -5.46
N ALA A 97 4.62 36.06 -5.89
CA ALA A 97 3.30 35.51 -5.65
C ALA A 97 3.14 34.10 -6.25
N ILE A 98 3.72 33.86 -7.43
CA ILE A 98 3.77 32.53 -8.07
C ILE A 98 4.58 31.55 -7.21
N VAL A 99 5.75 31.96 -6.69
CA VAL A 99 6.61 31.13 -5.83
C VAL A 99 5.94 30.82 -4.49
N PHE A 100 5.34 31.80 -3.82
CA PHE A 100 4.64 31.58 -2.55
C PHE A 100 3.44 30.64 -2.72
N SER A 101 2.66 30.83 -3.78
CA SER A 101 1.54 29.94 -4.12
C SER A 101 2.03 28.52 -4.44
N LYS A 102 3.21 28.38 -5.05
CA LYS A 102 3.86 27.07 -5.28
C LYS A 102 4.17 26.33 -3.99
N VAL A 103 4.68 27.04 -2.98
CA VAL A 103 4.95 26.46 -1.65
C VAL A 103 3.68 25.95 -1.00
N PHE A 104 2.59 26.72 -1.10
CA PHE A 104 1.28 26.29 -0.62
C PHE A 104 0.77 25.03 -1.34
N LEU A 105 0.84 25.01 -2.68
CA LEU A 105 0.48 23.83 -3.47
C LEU A 105 1.31 22.60 -3.09
N TRP A 106 2.62 22.76 -2.91
CA TRP A 106 3.50 21.68 -2.46
C TRP A 106 3.09 21.15 -1.09
N GLY A 107 2.70 22.02 -0.15
CA GLY A 107 2.16 21.63 1.14
C GLY A 107 0.90 20.76 1.02
N LEU A 108 -0.01 21.11 0.11
CA LEU A 108 -1.20 20.30 -0.19
C LEU A 108 -0.84 18.93 -0.79
N VAL A 109 0.11 18.87 -1.71
CA VAL A 109 0.63 17.62 -2.30
C VAL A 109 1.26 16.73 -1.23
N LEU A 110 2.03 17.33 -0.31
CA LEU A 110 2.64 16.62 0.80
C LEU A 110 1.58 16.04 1.73
N LEU A 111 0.58 16.84 2.11
CA LEU A 111 -0.54 16.38 2.94
C LEU A 111 -1.29 15.23 2.27
N PHE A 112 -1.62 15.37 0.99
CA PHE A 112 -2.25 14.31 0.20
C PHE A 112 -1.42 13.03 0.20
N THR A 113 -0.11 13.13 -0.01
CA THR A 113 0.80 11.98 -0.01
C THR A 113 0.81 11.27 1.34
N VAL A 114 0.80 12.02 2.45
CA VAL A 114 0.72 11.45 3.81
C VAL A 114 -0.61 10.75 4.03
N CYS A 115 -1.73 11.39 3.67
CA CYS A 115 -3.07 10.81 3.78
C CYS A 115 -3.21 9.52 2.95
N VAL A 116 -2.73 9.52 1.71
CA VAL A 116 -2.73 8.34 0.83
C VAL A 116 -1.91 7.22 1.44
N LYS A 117 -0.68 7.50 1.91
CA LYS A 117 0.16 6.48 2.57
C LYS A 117 -0.52 5.90 3.81
N TYR A 118 -1.18 6.73 4.61
CA TYR A 118 -1.93 6.27 5.78
C TYR A 118 -3.06 5.29 5.39
N HIS A 119 -3.90 5.68 4.42
CA HIS A 119 -5.00 4.83 3.96
C HIS A 119 -4.51 3.55 3.27
N HIS A 120 -3.41 3.61 2.51
CA HIS A 120 -2.82 2.42 1.88
C HIS A 120 -2.17 1.49 2.91
N ARG A 121 -1.56 2.01 3.97
CA ARG A 121 -1.07 1.20 5.10
C ARG A 121 -2.22 0.49 5.82
N GLN A 122 -3.35 1.17 5.98
CA GLN A 122 -4.56 0.58 6.55
C GLN A 122 -5.21 -0.46 5.62
N ALA A 123 -5.17 -0.24 4.29
CA ALA A 123 -5.61 -1.24 3.32
C ALA A 123 -4.69 -2.48 3.37
N ARG A 124 -3.38 -2.29 3.51
CA ARG A 124 -2.42 -3.40 3.66
C ARG A 124 -2.71 -4.25 4.89
N SER A 125 -2.97 -3.67 6.06
CA SER A 125 -3.32 -4.44 7.28
C SER A 125 -4.65 -5.18 7.19
N ARG A 126 -5.44 -4.90 6.15
CA ARG A 126 -6.69 -5.59 5.83
C ARG A 126 -6.55 -6.74 4.83
N GLY A 127 -5.33 -6.98 4.33
CA GLY A 127 -5.06 -8.07 3.40
C GLY A 127 -5.17 -7.69 1.92
N TYR A 128 -5.02 -6.40 1.56
CA TYR A 128 -4.97 -5.93 0.17
C TYR A 128 -3.53 -5.72 -0.32
N LEU A 129 -2.70 -6.77 -0.29
CA LEU A 129 -1.27 -6.68 -0.58
C LEU A 129 -0.99 -6.50 -2.08
N LYS A 130 -1.76 -7.17 -2.95
CA LYS A 130 -1.60 -7.06 -4.42
C LYS A 130 -1.87 -5.62 -4.88
N PHE A 131 -2.95 -5.02 -4.37
CA PHE A 131 -3.30 -3.63 -4.64
C PHE A 131 -2.23 -2.65 -4.13
N TYR A 132 -1.69 -2.87 -2.93
CA TYR A 132 -0.61 -2.06 -2.39
C TYR A 132 0.64 -2.10 -3.30
N ARG A 133 1.10 -3.29 -3.70
CA ARG A 133 2.30 -3.44 -4.55
C ARG A 133 2.12 -2.78 -5.92
N GLN A 134 0.92 -2.85 -6.51
CA GLN A 134 0.63 -2.21 -7.80
C GLN A 134 0.59 -0.67 -7.72
N THR A 135 0.23 -0.11 -6.57
CA THR A 135 -0.01 1.34 -6.42
C THR A 135 1.16 2.06 -5.75
N HIS A 136 2.02 1.34 -5.03
CA HIS A 136 3.14 1.89 -4.25
C HIS A 136 4.04 2.82 -5.07
N GLU A 137 4.48 2.39 -6.26
CA GLU A 137 5.39 3.18 -7.10
C GLU A 137 4.77 4.52 -7.52
N VAL A 138 3.46 4.55 -7.76
CA VAL A 138 2.75 5.74 -8.26
C VAL A 138 2.52 6.77 -7.16
N ILE A 139 2.39 6.34 -5.90
CA ILE A 139 2.06 7.22 -4.77
C ILE A 139 3.16 8.24 -4.49
N HIS A 140 4.42 7.90 -4.77
CA HIS A 140 5.56 8.77 -4.49
C HIS A 140 5.85 9.79 -5.59
N LEU A 141 5.43 9.52 -6.83
CA LEU A 141 5.76 10.32 -8.01
C LEU A 141 5.32 11.80 -7.88
N PRO A 142 4.09 12.14 -7.45
CA PRO A 142 3.69 13.54 -7.36
C PRO A 142 4.58 14.36 -6.43
N LEU A 143 4.91 13.82 -5.25
CA LEU A 143 5.76 14.54 -4.29
C LEU A 143 7.18 14.75 -4.83
N VAL A 144 7.76 13.75 -5.48
CA VAL A 144 9.11 13.85 -6.08
C VAL A 144 9.11 14.87 -7.21
N LEU A 145 8.12 14.83 -8.10
CA LEU A 145 7.97 15.78 -9.21
C LEU A 145 7.84 17.22 -8.71
N HIS A 146 6.92 17.47 -7.77
CA HIS A 146 6.71 18.80 -7.23
C HIS A 146 7.91 19.33 -6.43
N SER A 147 8.64 18.44 -5.74
CA SER A 147 9.86 18.82 -5.01
C SER A 147 11.02 19.12 -5.97
N GLY A 148 11.17 18.34 -7.04
CA GLY A 148 12.13 18.61 -8.11
C GLY A 148 11.83 19.94 -8.81
N GLY A 149 10.57 20.20 -9.12
CA GLY A 149 10.12 21.47 -9.70
C GLY A 149 10.38 22.66 -8.77
N ASN A 150 10.21 22.52 -7.45
CA ASN A 150 10.58 23.56 -6.48
C ASN A 150 12.07 23.88 -6.53
N THR A 151 12.93 22.85 -6.53
CA THR A 151 14.40 23.04 -6.61
C THR A 151 14.78 23.76 -7.90
N LEU A 152 14.20 23.36 -9.03
CA LEU A 152 14.47 23.99 -10.32
C LEU A 152 13.96 25.45 -10.36
N LEU A 153 12.78 25.71 -9.80
CA LEU A 153 12.19 27.04 -9.72
C LEU A 153 13.04 27.98 -8.85
N LEU A 154 13.50 27.51 -7.68
CA LEU A 154 14.43 28.26 -6.82
C LEU A 154 15.74 28.57 -7.54
N TRP A 155 16.30 27.60 -8.27
CA TRP A 155 17.52 27.81 -9.06
C TRP A 155 17.33 28.90 -10.11
N VAL A 156 16.22 28.89 -10.85
CA VAL A 156 15.89 29.93 -11.84
C VAL A 156 15.72 31.31 -11.19
N VAL A 157 15.08 31.38 -10.03
CA VAL A 157 14.84 32.66 -9.33
C VAL A 157 16.13 33.29 -8.81
N VAL A 158 17.06 32.48 -8.30
CA VAL A 158 18.36 32.96 -7.77
C VAL A 158 19.36 33.26 -8.90
N SER A 159 19.17 32.66 -10.08
CA SER A 159 20.03 32.89 -11.23
C SER A 159 19.90 34.32 -11.77
N LYS A 160 21.02 34.91 -12.21
CA LYS A 160 21.08 36.27 -12.80
C LYS A 160 20.58 36.30 -14.24
N ILE A 161 19.36 35.82 -14.46
CA ILE A 161 18.69 35.75 -15.77
C ILE A 161 17.83 37.01 -15.96
N PRO A 162 17.77 37.60 -17.17
CA PRO A 162 16.88 38.73 -17.46
C PRO A 162 15.41 38.38 -17.17
N GLU A 163 14.63 39.37 -16.71
CA GLU A 163 13.33 39.14 -16.06
C GLU A 163 12.29 38.48 -16.98
N GLY A 164 12.24 38.88 -18.26
CA GLY A 164 11.36 38.26 -19.24
C GLY A 164 11.67 36.78 -19.43
N LEU A 165 12.95 36.44 -19.66
CA LEU A 165 13.39 35.05 -19.85
C LEU A 165 13.18 34.22 -18.58
N ARG A 166 13.44 34.80 -17.40
CA ARG A 166 13.18 34.18 -16.10
C ARG A 166 11.71 33.80 -15.95
N THR A 167 10.80 34.68 -16.34
CA THR A 167 9.34 34.44 -16.28
C THR A 167 8.91 33.31 -17.20
N TYR A 168 9.41 33.31 -18.46
CA TYR A 168 9.15 32.20 -19.39
C TYR A 168 9.68 30.86 -18.87
N LEU A 169 10.87 30.83 -18.27
CA LEU A 169 11.42 29.61 -17.65
C LEU A 169 10.55 29.13 -16.49
N VAL A 170 10.13 30.02 -15.59
CA VAL A 170 9.22 29.67 -14.49
C VAL A 170 7.92 29.08 -15.03
N LEU A 171 7.27 29.72 -16.00
CA LEU A 171 6.05 29.21 -16.62
C LEU A 171 6.25 27.86 -17.30
N THR A 172 7.39 27.68 -17.99
CA THR A 172 7.73 26.40 -18.63
C THR A 172 7.88 25.29 -17.61
N ILE A 173 8.55 25.55 -16.49
CA ILE A 173 8.70 24.59 -15.39
C ILE A 173 7.33 24.19 -14.83
N LEU A 174 6.46 25.18 -14.56
CA LEU A 174 5.10 24.93 -14.06
C LEU A 174 4.25 24.13 -15.06
N GLY A 175 4.35 24.46 -16.36
CA GLY A 175 3.63 23.76 -17.42
C GLY A 175 4.08 22.30 -17.57
N VAL A 176 5.40 22.06 -17.55
CA VAL A 176 5.96 20.70 -17.60
C VAL A 176 5.58 19.91 -16.34
N GLU A 177 5.63 20.54 -15.15
CA GLU A 177 5.21 19.90 -13.91
C GLU A 177 3.74 19.47 -13.98
N LEU A 178 2.85 20.33 -14.48
CA LEU A 178 1.43 19.99 -14.70
C LEU A 178 1.26 18.85 -15.70
N LEU A 179 1.98 18.91 -16.83
CA LEU A 179 1.89 17.93 -17.91
C LEU A 179 2.28 16.52 -17.45
N VAL A 180 3.25 16.41 -16.53
CA VAL A 180 3.68 15.12 -15.99
C VAL A 180 2.86 14.71 -14.77
N ALA A 181 2.55 15.64 -13.85
CA ALA A 181 1.84 15.32 -12.61
C ALA A 181 0.37 14.94 -12.84
N LEU A 182 -0.33 15.60 -13.77
CA LEU A 182 -1.75 15.32 -14.04
C LEU A 182 -1.99 13.88 -14.51
N PRO A 183 -1.29 13.35 -15.54
CA PRO A 183 -1.44 11.95 -15.94
C PRO A 183 -1.15 10.97 -14.80
N CYS A 184 -0.14 11.23 -13.97
CA CYS A 184 0.17 10.39 -12.80
C CYS A 184 -1.00 10.36 -11.80
N LEU A 185 -1.58 11.52 -11.47
CA LEU A 185 -2.73 11.61 -10.57
C LEU A 185 -3.99 10.99 -11.17
N VAL A 186 -4.23 11.16 -12.46
CA VAL A 186 -5.36 10.54 -13.17
C VAL A 186 -5.20 9.02 -13.17
N TYR A 187 -4.02 8.49 -13.50
CA TYR A 187 -3.74 7.05 -13.46
C TYR A 187 -3.98 6.47 -12.07
N TYR A 188 -3.47 7.13 -11.03
CA TYR A 188 -3.73 6.75 -9.63
C TYR A 188 -5.24 6.75 -9.32
N THR A 189 -5.95 7.80 -9.73
CA THR A 189 -7.40 7.95 -9.49
C THR A 189 -8.18 6.81 -10.16
N VAL A 190 -7.87 6.47 -11.41
CA VAL A 190 -8.50 5.36 -12.13
C VAL A 190 -8.28 4.05 -11.39
N LYS A 191 -7.06 3.79 -10.90
CA LYS A 191 -6.75 2.58 -10.12
C LYS A 191 -7.55 2.49 -8.82
N VAL A 192 -7.68 3.60 -8.08
CA VAL A 192 -8.47 3.63 -6.85
C VAL A 192 -9.97 3.50 -7.13
N VAL A 193 -10.49 4.14 -8.17
CA VAL A 193 -11.90 4.03 -8.55
C VAL A 193 -12.23 2.62 -9.02
N GLN A 194 -11.35 2.00 -9.81
CA GLN A 194 -11.49 0.61 -10.24
C GLN A 194 -11.56 -0.32 -9.02
N PHE A 195 -10.61 -0.19 -8.08
CA PHE A 195 -10.61 -0.95 -6.84
C PHE A 195 -11.90 -0.75 -6.02
N ASN A 196 -12.35 0.50 -5.88
CA ASN A 196 -13.59 0.84 -5.16
C ASN A 196 -14.83 0.24 -5.84
N ARG A 197 -14.84 0.17 -7.18
CA ARG A 197 -15.97 -0.36 -7.96
C ARG A 197 -16.03 -1.88 -7.94
N GLU A 198 -14.87 -2.54 -8.00
CA GLU A 198 -14.77 -4.00 -8.02
C GLU A 198 -15.08 -4.63 -6.66
N ARG A 199 -15.15 -3.84 -5.58
CA ARG A 199 -15.35 -4.33 -4.21
C ARG A 199 -14.47 -5.54 -3.91
N ALA A 200 -13.20 -5.45 -4.31
CA ALA A 200 -12.27 -6.58 -4.26
C ALA A 200 -12.31 -7.21 -2.87
N ALA A 201 -12.54 -8.52 -2.80
CA ALA A 201 -12.48 -9.24 -1.55
C ALA A 201 -11.02 -9.25 -1.03
N PRO A 202 -10.79 -9.32 0.29
CA PRO A 202 -9.44 -9.45 0.85
C PRO A 202 -8.67 -10.59 0.19
N ASP A 203 -7.38 -10.40 -0.14
CA ASP A 203 -6.58 -11.36 -0.93
C ASP A 203 -6.58 -12.76 -0.30
N VAL A 204 -6.62 -12.85 1.03
CA VAL A 204 -6.66 -14.11 1.81
C VAL A 204 -7.96 -14.90 1.62
N SER A 205 -9.10 -14.23 1.49
CA SER A 205 -10.40 -14.91 1.28
C SER A 205 -10.53 -15.52 -0.12
N HIS A 206 -9.77 -15.00 -1.09
CA HIS A 206 -9.80 -15.53 -2.46
C HIS A 206 -9.02 -16.84 -2.56
N ASP A 207 -7.86 -16.94 -1.89
CA ASP A 207 -7.07 -18.17 -1.88
C ASP A 207 -7.77 -19.30 -1.11
N GLU A 208 -8.49 -18.98 -0.02
CA GLU A 208 -9.32 -19.93 0.72
C GLU A 208 -10.52 -20.44 -0.11
N HIS A 209 -11.22 -19.58 -0.86
CA HIS A 209 -12.33 -20.02 -1.71
C HIS A 209 -11.89 -20.95 -2.85
N VAL A 210 -10.71 -20.69 -3.45
CA VAL A 210 -10.15 -21.56 -4.50
C VAL A 210 -9.70 -22.90 -3.91
N HIS A 211 -9.12 -22.91 -2.70
CA HIS A 211 -8.72 -24.14 -2.03
C HIS A 211 -9.92 -24.95 -1.53
N ASN A 212 -10.97 -24.30 -1.01
CA ASN A 212 -12.20 -24.96 -0.54
C ASN A 212 -12.98 -25.66 -1.67
N PHE A 213 -12.91 -25.15 -2.90
CA PHE A 213 -13.49 -25.86 -4.07
C PHE A 213 -12.68 -27.09 -4.51
N SER A 214 -11.42 -27.20 -4.09
CA SER A 214 -10.52 -28.31 -4.45
C SER A 214 -10.39 -29.40 -3.39
N VAL A 215 -10.79 -29.13 -2.14
CA VAL A 215 -10.60 -30.06 -1.02
C VAL A 215 -11.92 -30.23 -0.27
N SER A 216 -12.75 -31.18 -0.70
CA SER A 216 -13.97 -31.57 0.00
C SER A 216 -13.73 -32.50 1.20
N SER A 217 -12.55 -32.48 1.84
CA SER A 217 -12.29 -33.34 3.01
C SER A 217 -11.01 -32.94 3.75
N LEU A 218 -11.14 -32.10 4.78
CA LEU A 218 -10.41 -32.11 6.06
C LEU A 218 -10.40 -30.70 6.67
N PRO A 219 -10.87 -30.52 7.92
CA PRO A 219 -10.76 -29.25 8.61
C PRO A 219 -9.30 -29.07 9.04
N THR A 220 -8.58 -28.16 8.40
CA THR A 220 -7.23 -27.77 8.84
C THR A 220 -7.38 -26.68 9.89
N GLU A 221 -7.37 -27.07 11.17
CA GLU A 221 -7.20 -26.12 12.29
C GLU A 221 -5.80 -25.51 12.23
N THR A 222 -5.69 -24.24 11.87
CA THR A 222 -4.45 -23.46 12.08
C THR A 222 -4.67 -22.45 13.20
N GLY A 223 -4.07 -22.74 14.35
CA GLY A 223 -4.11 -21.92 15.56
C GLY A 223 -3.40 -20.57 15.40
N PHE A 224 -3.94 -19.57 16.09
CA PHE A 224 -3.44 -18.21 16.23
C PHE A 224 -2.07 -18.20 16.93
N ARG A 225 -1.05 -17.57 16.32
CA ARG A 225 0.23 -17.29 16.99
C ARG A 225 0.78 -15.91 16.60
N GLU A 226 1.00 -15.11 17.64
CA GLU A 226 1.37 -13.69 17.67
C GLU A 226 2.43 -13.28 16.63
N GLY A 227 2.17 -12.15 15.96
CA GLY A 227 2.96 -11.63 14.85
C GLY A 227 4.25 -10.94 15.29
N SER A 228 5.35 -11.35 14.66
CA SER A 228 6.46 -10.47 14.24
C SER A 228 7.63 -11.25 13.64
N SER A 229 7.80 -12.54 14.00
CA SER A 229 8.82 -13.41 13.41
C SER A 229 8.29 -14.35 12.31
N LEU A 230 6.98 -14.61 12.28
CA LEU A 230 6.38 -15.53 11.33
C LEU A 230 6.27 -14.95 9.91
N GLU A 231 6.13 -13.63 9.76
CA GLU A 231 6.02 -12.97 8.46
C GLU A 231 7.35 -13.05 7.67
N GLU A 232 8.49 -12.89 8.35
CA GLU A 232 9.81 -13.10 7.75
C GLU A 232 10.09 -14.58 7.46
N VAL A 233 9.60 -15.48 8.32
CA VAL A 233 9.73 -16.93 8.11
C VAL A 233 8.81 -17.42 7.00
N VAL A 234 7.62 -16.83 6.82
CA VAL A 234 6.68 -17.13 5.73
C VAL A 234 7.23 -16.64 4.40
N ASP A 235 7.80 -15.43 4.34
CA ASP A 235 8.47 -14.94 3.11
C ASP A 235 9.64 -15.87 2.73
N LYS A 236 10.46 -16.30 3.71
CA LYS A 236 11.54 -17.28 3.47
C LYS A 236 11.03 -18.66 3.07
N GLN A 237 9.89 -19.11 3.59
CA GLN A 237 9.30 -20.39 3.20
C GLN A 237 8.66 -20.33 1.81
N ALA A 238 8.07 -19.20 1.43
CA ALA A 238 7.51 -18.99 0.09
C ALA A 238 8.61 -19.03 -0.98
N ASP A 239 9.73 -18.33 -0.75
CA ASP A 239 10.90 -18.37 -1.65
C ASP A 239 11.48 -19.79 -1.78
N LEU A 240 11.52 -20.55 -0.68
CA LEU A 240 12.01 -21.92 -0.70
C LEU A 240 11.08 -22.86 -1.47
N ILE A 241 9.77 -22.70 -1.35
CA ILE A 241 8.78 -23.49 -2.10
C ILE A 241 8.87 -23.18 -3.59
N GLU A 242 9.00 -21.90 -3.96
CA GLU A 242 9.16 -21.51 -5.36
C GLU A 242 10.47 -22.05 -5.95
N TYR A 243 11.57 -21.97 -5.19
CA TYR A 243 12.85 -22.57 -5.56
C TYR A 243 12.76 -24.09 -5.75
N LEU A 244 12.15 -24.81 -4.80
CA LEU A 244 11.99 -26.27 -4.86
C LEU A 244 11.10 -26.71 -6.02
N LYS A 245 10.05 -25.94 -6.33
CA LYS A 245 9.17 -26.19 -7.47
C LYS A 245 9.91 -26.00 -8.78
N GLN A 246 10.67 -24.91 -8.90
CA GLN A 246 11.48 -24.64 -10.09
C GLN A 246 12.56 -25.72 -10.26
N HIS A 247 13.20 -26.15 -9.17
CA HIS A 247 14.19 -27.22 -9.19
C HIS A 247 13.59 -28.57 -9.62
N ASN A 248 12.42 -28.96 -9.09
CA ASN A 248 11.72 -30.19 -9.49
C ASN A 248 11.27 -30.17 -10.95
N THR A 249 10.79 -29.04 -11.46
CA THR A 249 10.40 -28.94 -12.89
C THR A 249 11.62 -29.07 -13.80
N LEU A 250 12.75 -28.53 -13.40
CA LEU A 250 14.00 -28.62 -14.14
C LEU A 250 14.57 -30.04 -14.11
N LEU A 251 14.52 -30.70 -12.95
CA LEU A 251 14.92 -32.11 -12.79
C LEU A 251 14.01 -33.03 -13.61
N SER A 252 12.69 -32.80 -13.58
CA SER A 252 11.71 -33.56 -14.38
C SER A 252 11.95 -33.37 -15.88
N ARG A 253 12.26 -32.15 -16.33
CA ARG A 253 12.64 -31.89 -17.73
C ARG A 253 13.93 -32.61 -18.13
N ARG A 254 14.93 -32.66 -17.25
CA ARG A 254 16.18 -33.39 -17.51
C ARG A 254 15.96 -34.90 -17.58
N LEU A 255 15.15 -35.46 -16.68
CA LEU A 255 14.76 -36.87 -16.71
C LEU A 255 14.03 -37.20 -18.01
N LEU A 256 13.01 -36.42 -18.38
CA LEU A 256 12.28 -36.63 -19.64
C LEU A 256 13.21 -36.54 -20.87
N ASN A 257 14.18 -35.62 -20.86
CA ASN A 257 15.13 -35.49 -21.96
C ASN A 257 16.10 -36.68 -22.05
N LEU A 258 16.49 -37.26 -20.91
CA LEU A 258 17.31 -38.48 -20.86
C LEU A 258 16.51 -39.72 -21.26
N THR A 259 15.23 -39.82 -20.88
CA THR A 259 14.34 -40.90 -21.31
C THR A 259 13.97 -40.81 -22.79
N ALA A 260 13.96 -39.60 -23.37
CA ALA A 260 13.74 -39.39 -24.81
C ALA A 260 14.99 -39.67 -25.68
N GLN A 261 16.16 -39.86 -25.07
CA GLN A 261 17.42 -40.22 -25.75
C GLN A 261 17.74 -41.72 -25.70
N HIS A 262 16.83 -42.55 -25.16
CA HIS A 262 16.89 -44.01 -25.18
C HIS A 262 15.73 -44.58 -25.99
#